data_AF-A0A3N5V5X5-F1
#
_entry.id   AF-A0A3N5V5X5-F1
#
_cell.length_a   1.000
_cell.length_b   1.000
_cell.length_c   1.000
_cell.angle_alpha   90.00
_cell.angle_beta   90.00
_cell.angle_gamma   90.00
#
_symmetry.space_group_name_H-M   'P 1'
#
loop_
_entity.id
_entity.type
_entity.pdbx_description
1 polymer ?
#
loop_
_entity_poly.entity_id
_entity_poly.type
_entity_poly.pdbx_seq_one_letter_code
_entity_poly.pdbx_strand_id
1 'polypeptide(L)' 'MRVRFWGTRGSIATPGPGTNHFGGNTSCVELTTANGDLLIFDCGTGAHRLAAELMAQGKKAMNSNILLGHT' A
#
# COMPACT_ATOMS: atom_id res chain seq x y z
N MET A 1 -10.15 1.77 -13.41
CA MET A 1 -9.80 1.05 -12.16
C MET A 1 -8.30 0.76 -12.18
N ARG A 2 -7.59 0.99 -11.07
CA ARG A 2 -6.14 0.78 -10.95
C ARG A 2 -5.81 0.10 -9.63
N VAL A 3 -4.95 -0.92 -9.66
CA VAL A 3 -4.39 -1.58 -8.47
C VAL A 3 -2.91 -1.27 -8.39
N ARG A 4 -2.40 -0.95 -7.20
CA ARG A 4 -0.98 -0.75 -6.92
C ARG A 4 -0.58 -1.54 -5.68
N PHE A 5 0.49 -2.31 -5.79
CA PHE A 5 1.06 -3.06 -4.67
C PHE A 5 2.18 -2.25 -4.02
N TRP A 6 2.02 -1.96 -2.73
CA TRP A 6 3.01 -1.23 -1.92
C TRP A 6 3.87 -2.17 -1.08
N GLY A 7 3.37 -3.36 -0.83
CA GLY A 7 4.11 -4.50 -0.32
C GLY A 7 3.43 -5.80 -0.70
N THR A 8 4.25 -6.82 -0.98
CA THR A 8 3.84 -8.13 -1.49
C THR A 8 4.40 -9.27 -0.66
N ARG A 9 5.14 -8.96 0.43
CA ARG A 9 5.65 -9.96 1.37
C ARG A 9 4.55 -10.33 2.37
N GLY A 10 4.65 -11.55 2.89
CA GLY A 10 3.81 -12.02 3.99
C GLY A 10 4.13 -11.31 5.30
N SER A 11 4.10 -12.05 6.41
CA SER A 11 4.20 -11.46 7.76
C SER A 11 5.53 -10.75 8.06
N ILE A 12 6.62 -11.10 7.35
CA ILE A 12 7.97 -10.60 7.65
C ILE A 12 8.49 -9.76 6.49
N ALA A 13 8.75 -8.48 6.76
CA ALA A 13 9.44 -7.60 5.83
C ALA A 13 10.85 -8.15 5.57
N THR A 14 11.22 -8.26 4.30
CA THR A 14 12.50 -8.85 3.90
C THR A 14 13.20 -7.92 2.91
N PRO A 15 13.63 -6.72 3.33
CA PRO A 15 14.38 -5.80 2.47
C PRO A 15 15.78 -6.35 2.20
N GLY A 16 16.25 -6.28 0.96
CA GLY A 16 17.63 -6.62 0.61
C GLY A 16 17.83 -6.87 -0.89
N PRO A 17 19.09 -7.04 -1.34
CA PRO A 17 19.42 -7.22 -2.75
C PRO A 17 18.65 -8.38 -3.42
N GLY A 18 18.43 -9.48 -2.69
CA GLY A 18 17.70 -10.65 -3.18
C GLY A 18 16.19 -10.45 -3.35
N THR A 19 15.63 -9.33 -2.87
CA THR A 19 14.18 -9.06 -2.92
C THR A 19 13.84 -7.80 -3.70
N ASN A 20 14.83 -7.17 -4.34
CA ASN A 20 14.66 -5.91 -5.07
C ASN A 20 13.69 -5.98 -6.25
N HIS A 21 13.51 -7.15 -6.87
CA HIS A 21 12.63 -7.28 -8.03
C HIS A 21 11.16 -6.96 -7.69
N PHE A 22 10.66 -7.43 -6.54
CA PHE A 22 9.28 -7.18 -6.09
C PHE A 22 9.18 -6.28 -4.86
N GLY A 23 10.27 -6.06 -4.14
CA GLY A 23 10.34 -5.28 -2.90
C GLY A 23 10.28 -6.12 -1.63
N GLY A 24 10.64 -5.48 -0.51
CA GLY A 24 10.74 -6.11 0.81
C GLY A 24 9.57 -5.85 1.76
N ASN A 25 8.59 -5.04 1.36
CA ASN A 25 7.50 -4.60 2.24
C ASN A 25 6.41 -5.67 2.41
N THR A 26 5.82 -5.75 3.61
CA THR A 26 4.66 -6.61 3.89
C THR A 26 3.37 -6.03 3.29
N SER A 27 2.34 -6.88 3.17
CA SER A 27 1.06 -6.62 2.49
C SER A 27 0.54 -5.19 2.69
N CYS A 28 0.39 -4.48 1.57
CA CYS A 28 -0.37 -3.24 1.50
C CYS A 28 -0.71 -2.97 0.03
N VAL A 29 -1.99 -2.82 -0.28
CA VAL A 29 -2.48 -2.65 -1.66
C VAL A 29 -3.41 -1.46 -1.74
N GLU A 30 -3.19 -0.62 -2.74
CA GLU A 30 -4.07 0.49 -3.11
C GLU A 30 -4.95 0.05 -4.29
N LEU A 31 -6.25 0.27 -4.18
CA LEU A 31 -7.20 0.22 -5.27
C LEU A 31 -7.82 1.60 -5.46
N THR A 32 -7.73 2.12 -6.69
CA THR A 32 -8.49 3.28 -7.14
C THR A 32 -9.62 2.80 -8.05
N THR A 33 -10.87 3.04 -7.64
CA THR A 33 -12.06 2.69 -8.45
C THR A 33 -12.14 3.54 -9.71
N ALA A 34 -13.04 3.21 -10.63
CA ALA A 34 -13.27 4.05 -11.81
C ALA A 34 -13.81 5.45 -11.43
N ASN A 35 -14.50 5.56 -10.28
CA ASN A 35 -15.09 6.81 -9.79
C ASN A 35 -14.13 7.58 -8.85
N GLY A 36 -12.91 7.09 -8.66
CA GLY A 36 -11.87 7.76 -7.87
C GLY A 36 -11.83 7.40 -6.38
N ASP A 37 -12.65 6.46 -5.92
CA ASP A 37 -12.60 6.01 -4.52
C ASP A 37 -11.26 5.32 -4.23
N LEU A 38 -10.73 5.61 -3.04
CA LEU A 38 -9.48 5.04 -2.54
C LEU A 38 -9.79 3.95 -1.52
N LEU A 39 -9.44 2.71 -1.87
CA LEU A 39 -9.47 1.57 -0.97
C LEU A 39 -8.04 1.11 -0.70
N ILE A 40 -7.76 0.79 0.57
CA ILE A 40 -6.48 0.28 1.03
C ILE A 40 -6.75 -1.09 1.66
N PHE A 41 -6.09 -2.11 1.15
CA PHE A 41 -6.13 -3.47 1.69
C PHE A 41 -4.84 -3.74 2.44
N ASP A 42 -5.00 -4.08 3.72
CA ASP A 42 -3.94 -4.23 4.71
C ASP A 42 -3.05 -2.99 4.91
N CYS A 43 -2.52 -2.89 6.13
CA CYS A 43 -1.61 -1.82 6.54
C CYS A 43 -0.28 -2.39 7.05
N GLY A 44 0.31 -3.32 6.30
CA GLY A 44 1.68 -3.77 6.53
C GLY A 44 2.73 -2.68 6.29
N THR A 45 4.01 -3.03 6.28
CA THR A 45 5.11 -2.06 6.13
C THR A 45 5.08 -1.32 4.79
N GLY A 46 4.37 -1.83 3.77
CA GLY A 46 4.09 -1.12 2.53
C GLY A 46 3.30 0.18 2.72
N ALA A 47 2.48 0.29 3.77
CA ALA A 47 1.66 1.47 4.05
C ALA A 47 2.49 2.75 4.23
N HIS A 48 3.72 2.63 4.73
CA HIS A 48 4.63 3.78 4.83
C HIS A 48 4.91 4.42 3.46
N ARG A 49 5.17 3.60 2.43
CA ARG A 49 5.43 4.11 1.07
C ARG A 49 4.17 4.69 0.44
N LEU A 50 3.02 4.05 0.66
CA LEU A 50 1.72 4.57 0.24
C LEU A 50 1.48 5.97 0.85
N ALA A 51 1.63 6.12 2.17
CA ALA A 51 1.43 7.39 2.84
C ALA A 51 2.37 8.48 2.31
N ALA A 52 3.66 8.16 2.13
CA ALA A 52 4.65 9.09 1.58
C ALA A 52 4.24 9.59 0.18
N GLU A 53 3.78 8.71 -0.69
CA GLU A 53 3.29 9.08 -2.01
C GLU A 53 2.03 9.97 -1.93
N LEU A 54 1.05 9.60 -1.12
CA LEU A 54 -0.20 10.37 -1.01
C LEU A 54 0.07 11.79 -0.49
N MET A 55 1.01 11.94 0.47
CA MET A 55 1.46 13.25 0.95
C MET A 55 2.19 14.03 -0.14
N ALA A 56 3.06 13.39 -0.93
CA ALA A 56 3.77 14.02 -2.04
C ALA A 56 2.83 14.50 -3.15
N GLN A 57 1.68 13.85 -3.33
CA GLN A 57 0.60 14.29 -4.23
C GLN A 57 -0.22 15.48 -3.68
N GLY A 58 0.17 16.06 -2.54
CA GLY A 58 -0.50 17.22 -1.95
C GLY A 58 -1.82 16.90 -1.26
N LYS A 59 -2.13 15.62 -1.02
CA LYS A 59 -3.39 15.23 -0.37
C LYS A 59 -3.30 15.47 1.14
N LYS A 60 -3.72 16.66 1.59
CA LYS A 60 -3.74 17.08 3.01
C LYS A 60 -4.89 16.46 3.82
N ALA A 61 -5.99 16.12 3.15
CA ALA A 61 -7.13 15.42 3.72
C ALA A 61 -7.69 14.48 2.65
N MET A 62 -8.07 13.27 3.05
CA MET A 62 -8.64 12.26 2.17
C MET A 62 -9.66 11.42 2.90
N ASN A 63 -10.68 11.00 2.16
CA ASN A 63 -11.54 9.91 2.55
C ASN A 63 -11.01 8.63 1.89
N SER A 64 -10.79 7.59 2.68
CA SER A 64 -10.36 6.28 2.21
C SER A 64 -10.91 5.19 3.11
N ASN A 65 -11.16 4.02 2.54
CA ASN A 65 -11.55 2.84 3.31
C ASN A 65 -10.33 1.93 3.49
N ILE A 66 -10.07 1.51 4.72
CA ILE A 66 -9.02 0.54 5.04
C ILE A 66 -9.69 -0.78 5.42
N LEU A 67 -9.34 -1.84 4.69
CA LEU A 67 -9.83 -3.20 4.93
C LEU A 67 -8.66 -4.03 5.46
N LEU A 68 -8.80 -4.57 6.67
CA LEU A 68 -7.80 -5.42 7.30
C LEU A 68 -8.20 -6.89 7.13
N GLY A 69 -7.36 -7.69 6.48
CA GLY A 69 -7.65 -9.09 6.20
C GLY A 69 -7.61 -9.98 7.45
N HIS A 70 -6.81 -9.59 8.46
CA HIS A 70 -6.68 -10.28 9.74
C HIS A 70 -6.12 -9.33 10.82
N THR A 71 -6.05 -9.82 12.06
CA THR A 71 -5.33 -9.19 13.19
C THR A 71 -3.96 -9.84 13.40
#